data_AF-A0A8B8LG82-F1
#
_entry.id   AF-A0A8B8LG82-F1
#
_cell.length_a   1.000
_cell.length_b   1.000
_cell.length_c   1.000
_cell.angle_alpha   90.00
_cell.angle_beta   90.00
_cell.angle_gamma   90.00
#
_symmetry.space_group_name_H-M   'P 1'
#
loop_
_entity.id
_entity.type
_entity.pdbx_description
1 polymer ?
#
loop_
_entity_poly.entity_id
_entity_poly.type
_entity_poly.pdbx_seq_one_letter_code
_entity_poly.pdbx_strand_id
1 'polypeptide(L)'
;MEAYKKVMMVGMLMAIVMIGSTPMLANGQYSSFCHMPIEGLKACLPCVSGDNPIDPPTSACCSGIAKADLQCFCHYKDSGLLSIYGVDPTKAMDLPVKCKIVDSFHCQKH
;
A
#
# COMPACT_ATOMS: atom_id res chain seq x y z
N MET A 1 -25.89 50.73 -2.82
CA MET A 1 -26.18 49.27 -2.89
C MET A 1 -25.21 48.47 -3.78
N GLU A 2 -24.31 49.11 -4.53
CA GLU A 2 -23.32 48.35 -5.34
C GLU A 2 -22.02 48.04 -4.59
N ALA A 3 -21.64 48.91 -3.65
CA ALA A 3 -20.44 48.73 -2.83
C ALA A 3 -20.54 47.50 -1.91
N TYR A 4 -21.71 47.23 -1.31
CA TYR A 4 -21.90 46.05 -0.44
C TYR A 4 -21.79 44.73 -1.22
N LYS A 5 -22.22 44.71 -2.49
CA LYS A 5 -22.11 43.57 -3.39
C LYS A 5 -20.65 43.26 -3.73
N LYS A 6 -19.83 44.29 -3.95
CA LYS A 6 -18.40 44.12 -4.26
C LYS A 6 -17.58 43.68 -3.05
N VAL A 7 -17.85 44.21 -1.86
CA VAL A 7 -17.15 43.76 -0.63
C VAL A 7 -17.56 42.35 -0.20
N MET A 8 -18.81 41.94 -0.43
CA MET A 8 -19.27 40.57 -0.13
C MET A 8 -18.66 39.54 -1.09
N MET A 9 -18.57 39.85 -2.38
CA MET A 9 -17.89 39.01 -3.38
C MET A 9 -16.40 38.84 -3.07
N VAL A 10 -15.70 39.92 -2.69
CA VAL A 10 -14.27 39.86 -2.35
C VAL A 10 -14.04 39.11 -1.03
N GLY A 11 -14.91 39.30 -0.03
CA GLY A 11 -14.84 38.55 1.24
C GLY A 11 -15.10 37.05 1.09
N MET A 12 -16.03 36.67 0.20
CA MET A 12 -16.34 35.26 -0.07
C MET A 12 -15.24 34.57 -0.88
N LEU A 13 -14.61 35.27 -1.83
CA LEU A 13 -13.45 34.77 -2.58
C LEU A 13 -12.22 34.53 -1.69
N MET A 14 -11.98 35.41 -0.70
CA MET A 14 -10.90 35.21 0.27
C MET A 14 -11.16 34.03 1.20
N ALA A 15 -12.42 33.77 1.60
CA ALA A 15 -12.76 32.64 2.46
C ALA A 15 -12.56 31.27 1.78
N ILE A 16 -12.70 31.17 0.45
CA ILE A 16 -12.50 29.93 -0.31
C ILE A 16 -11.01 29.54 -0.37
N VAL A 17 -10.10 30.52 -0.38
CA VAL A 17 -8.64 30.27 -0.41
C VAL A 17 -8.13 29.68 0.92
N MET A 18 -8.79 29.99 2.05
CA MET A 18 -8.38 29.52 3.38
C MET A 18 -8.87 28.11 3.71
N ILE A 19 -9.88 27.60 2.98
CA ILE A 19 -10.44 26.25 3.21
C ILE A 19 -9.75 25.20 2.31
N GLY A 20 -9.12 25.64 1.22
CA GLY A 20 -8.42 24.77 0.25
C GLY A 20 -6.92 24.57 0.50
N SER A 21 -6.39 25.08 1.60
CA SER A 21 -4.98 24.93 1.98
C SER A 21 -4.83 24.32 3.37
N THR A 22 -5.61 23.28 3.67
CA THR A 22 -4.95 22.16 4.35
C THR A 22 -3.88 21.69 3.37
N PRO A 23 -2.56 21.78 3.66
CA PRO A 23 -1.69 20.81 3.05
C PRO A 23 -2.33 19.48 3.42
N MET A 24 -2.97 18.80 2.46
CA MET A 24 -2.96 17.35 2.50
C MET A 24 -1.49 17.08 2.68
N LEU A 25 -1.12 16.76 3.91
CA LEU A 25 0.17 16.24 4.21
C LEU A 25 0.30 15.10 3.22
N ALA A 26 1.03 15.33 2.14
CA ALA A 26 1.77 14.31 1.44
C ALA A 26 2.84 13.82 2.42
N ASN A 27 2.39 13.41 3.60
CA ASN A 27 3.08 12.48 4.43
C ASN A 27 3.26 11.29 3.52
N GLY A 28 4.49 11.03 3.10
CA GLY A 28 4.89 9.78 2.47
C GLY A 28 4.71 8.59 3.40
N GLN A 29 3.64 8.55 4.20
CA GLN A 29 3.17 7.42 5.00
C GLN A 29 2.49 6.36 4.13
N TYR A 30 2.23 6.64 2.84
CA TYR A 30 1.95 5.62 1.82
C TYR A 30 3.21 4.93 1.27
N SER A 31 4.41 5.25 1.76
CA SER A 31 5.64 4.63 1.22
C SER A 31 5.82 3.16 1.62
N SER A 32 5.03 2.66 2.57
CA SER A 32 5.05 1.24 2.97
C SER A 32 3.65 0.72 3.33
N PHE A 33 3.43 -0.57 3.11
CA PHE A 33 2.23 -1.32 3.50
C PHE A 33 2.68 -2.52 4.31
N CYS A 34 2.12 -2.71 5.52
CA CYS A 34 2.59 -3.73 6.46
C CYS A 34 4.12 -3.69 6.67
N HIS A 35 4.67 -2.50 6.94
CA HIS A 35 6.12 -2.23 7.05
C HIS A 35 6.94 -2.56 5.79
N MET A 36 6.34 -3.03 4.71
CA MET A 36 7.03 -3.32 3.46
C MET A 36 6.99 -2.09 2.54
N PRO A 37 8.14 -1.58 2.05
CA PRO A 37 8.13 -0.48 1.11
C PRO A 37 7.37 -0.84 -0.17
N ILE A 38 6.67 0.10 -0.80
CA ILE A 38 5.89 -0.14 -2.02
C ILE A 38 6.75 -0.72 -3.15
N GLU A 39 8.01 -0.30 -3.27
CA GLU A 39 8.93 -0.85 -4.25
C GLU A 39 9.24 -2.34 -3.99
N GLY A 40 9.25 -2.76 -2.71
CA GLY A 40 9.33 -4.17 -2.34
C GLY A 40 8.08 -4.95 -2.78
N LEU A 41 6.88 -4.39 -2.56
CA LEU A 41 5.62 -5.00 -3.03
C LEU A 41 5.61 -5.18 -4.55
N LYS A 42 5.98 -4.13 -5.30
CA LYS A 42 6.08 -4.19 -6.77
C LYS A 42 7.08 -5.24 -7.23
N ALA A 43 8.23 -5.35 -6.56
CA ALA A 43 9.24 -6.36 -6.87
C ALA A 43 8.75 -7.79 -6.60
N CYS A 44 7.83 -7.98 -5.63
CA CYS A 44 7.26 -9.28 -5.31
C CYS A 44 6.04 -9.67 -6.15
N LEU A 45 5.30 -8.68 -6.69
CA LEU A 45 4.09 -8.91 -7.48
C LEU A 45 4.23 -10.01 -8.56
N PRO A 46 5.27 -10.04 -9.43
CA PRO A 46 5.39 -11.08 -10.45
C PRO A 46 5.66 -12.48 -9.90
N CYS A 47 6.04 -12.63 -8.63
CA CYS A 47 6.25 -13.93 -7.97
C CYS A 47 4.95 -14.50 -7.39
N VAL A 48 3.92 -13.67 -7.21
CA VAL A 48 2.67 -14.02 -6.51
C VAL A 48 1.43 -13.84 -7.36
N SER A 49 1.57 -13.38 -8.60
CA SER A 49 0.47 -13.10 -9.52
C SER A 49 0.56 -13.92 -10.81
N GLY A 50 -0.59 -14.09 -11.46
CA GLY A 50 -0.72 -14.79 -12.75
C GLY A 50 -0.53 -16.32 -12.67
N ASP A 51 -0.70 -16.98 -13.82
CA ASP A 51 -0.59 -18.45 -13.93
C ASP A 51 0.86 -18.93 -13.85
N ASN A 52 1.80 -18.16 -14.39
CA ASN A 52 3.23 -18.48 -14.44
C ASN A 52 4.04 -17.48 -13.60
N PRO A 53 4.06 -17.62 -12.26
CA PRO A 53 4.80 -16.72 -11.40
C PRO A 53 6.32 -16.89 -11.61
N ILE A 54 7.06 -15.79 -11.46
CA ILE A 54 8.52 -15.81 -11.51
C ILE A 54 9.06 -16.53 -10.27
N ASP A 55 9.99 -17.45 -10.49
CA ASP A 55 10.74 -18.17 -9.47
C ASP A 55 12.20 -18.35 -9.94
N PRO A 56 13.22 -18.06 -9.10
CA PRO A 56 13.13 -17.62 -7.70
C PRO A 56 12.80 -16.12 -7.54
N PRO A 57 12.36 -15.67 -6.35
CA PRO A 57 12.13 -14.26 -6.08
C PRO A 57 13.40 -13.41 -6.24
N THR A 58 13.22 -12.16 -6.65
CA THR A 58 14.35 -11.21 -6.77
C THR A 58 14.89 -10.82 -5.40
N SER A 59 16.16 -10.40 -5.34
CA SER A 59 16.75 -9.86 -4.10
C SER A 59 15.99 -8.64 -3.56
N ALA A 60 15.45 -7.81 -4.46
CA ALA A 60 14.61 -6.67 -4.10
C ALA A 60 13.31 -7.11 -3.42
N CYS A 61 12.64 -8.13 -3.95
CA CYS A 61 11.45 -8.72 -3.30
C CYS A 61 11.80 -9.25 -1.91
N CYS A 62 12.84 -10.09 -1.80
CA CYS A 62 13.22 -10.68 -0.51
C CYS A 62 13.68 -9.64 0.52
N SER A 63 14.33 -8.57 0.07
CA SER A 63 14.70 -7.44 0.94
C SER A 63 13.48 -6.69 1.48
N GLY A 64 12.40 -6.64 0.68
CA GLY A 64 11.11 -6.12 1.12
C GLY A 64 10.45 -7.05 2.14
N ILE A 65 10.38 -8.35 1.87
CA ILE A 65 9.81 -9.36 2.78
C ILE A 65 10.57 -9.41 4.11
N ALA A 66 11.90 -9.25 4.09
CA ALA A 66 12.71 -9.21 5.32
C ALA A 66 12.38 -8.02 6.25
N LYS A 67 11.79 -6.95 5.71
CA LYS A 67 11.36 -5.76 6.48
C LYS A 67 9.84 -5.74 6.72
N ALA A 68 9.13 -6.68 6.15
CA ALA A 68 7.68 -6.74 6.19
C ALA A 68 7.17 -7.25 7.54
N ASP A 69 6.03 -6.72 7.96
CA ASP A 69 5.20 -7.33 8.98
C ASP A 69 4.31 -8.40 8.32
N LEU A 70 4.77 -9.65 8.38
CA LEU A 70 4.09 -10.78 7.76
C LEU A 70 2.70 -11.04 8.38
N GLN A 71 2.52 -10.80 9.68
CA GLN A 71 1.21 -10.97 10.32
C GLN A 71 0.24 -9.87 9.90
N CYS A 72 0.73 -8.64 9.66
CA CYS A 72 -0.10 -7.59 9.06
C CYS A 72 -0.70 -8.03 7.72
N PHE A 73 0.08 -8.71 6.85
CA PHE A 73 -0.44 -9.25 5.58
C PHE A 73 -1.53 -10.32 5.75
N CYS A 74 -1.50 -11.08 6.85
CA CYS A 74 -2.52 -12.09 7.13
C CYS A 74 -3.92 -11.50 7.28
N HIS A 75 -4.05 -10.27 7.79
CA HIS A 75 -5.35 -9.58 7.87
C HIS A 75 -5.96 -9.29 6.50
N TYR A 76 -5.16 -9.33 5.44
CA TYR A 76 -5.59 -9.07 4.07
C TYR A 76 -5.68 -10.33 3.21
N LYS A 77 -5.29 -11.50 3.74
CA LYS A 77 -5.26 -12.77 3.01
C LYS A 77 -6.61 -13.11 2.34
N ASP A 78 -7.70 -12.90 3.06
CA ASP A 78 -9.05 -13.19 2.58
C ASP A 78 -9.78 -11.91 2.11
N SER A 79 -9.06 -10.79 2.00
CA SER A 79 -9.63 -9.52 1.54
C SER A 79 -9.71 -9.47 0.01
N GLY A 80 -10.71 -8.76 -0.51
CA GLY A 80 -10.85 -8.52 -1.95
C GLY A 80 -9.70 -7.72 -2.57
N LEU A 81 -8.81 -7.12 -1.76
CA LEU A 81 -7.65 -6.38 -2.25
C LEU A 81 -6.70 -7.29 -3.04
N LEU A 82 -6.46 -8.52 -2.57
CA LEU A 82 -5.58 -9.44 -3.30
C LEU A 82 -6.13 -9.76 -4.68
N SER A 83 -7.44 -9.96 -4.81
CA SER A 83 -8.09 -10.20 -6.10
C SER A 83 -7.98 -8.99 -7.04
N ILE A 84 -8.11 -7.77 -6.52
CA ILE A 84 -7.96 -6.54 -7.32
C ILE A 84 -6.53 -6.42 -7.89
N TYR A 85 -5.52 -6.82 -7.13
CA TYR A 85 -4.13 -6.83 -7.58
C TYR A 85 -3.69 -8.13 -8.27
N GLY A 86 -4.60 -9.09 -8.45
CA GLY A 86 -4.29 -10.39 -9.05
C GLY A 86 -3.27 -11.20 -8.26
N VAL A 87 -3.20 -11.01 -6.95
CA VAL A 87 -2.30 -11.73 -6.04
C VAL A 87 -2.95 -13.03 -5.59
N ASP A 88 -2.25 -14.14 -5.78
CA ASP A 88 -2.63 -15.43 -5.22
C ASP A 88 -2.20 -15.50 -3.76
N PRO A 89 -3.13 -15.67 -2.80
CA PRO A 89 -2.81 -15.70 -1.39
C PRO A 89 -1.89 -16.86 -1.03
N THR A 90 -2.00 -18.02 -1.68
CA THR A 90 -1.14 -19.18 -1.41
C THR A 90 0.30 -18.88 -1.81
N LYS A 91 0.50 -18.35 -3.02
CA LYS A 91 1.83 -17.96 -3.51
C LYS A 91 2.45 -16.84 -2.66
N ALA A 92 1.63 -15.90 -2.19
CA ALA A 92 2.09 -14.83 -1.30
C ALA A 92 2.55 -15.36 0.06
N MET A 93 1.89 -16.38 0.61
CA MET A 93 2.29 -17.02 1.87
C MET A 93 3.57 -17.85 1.75
N ASP A 94 3.93 -18.31 0.54
CA ASP A 94 5.16 -19.05 0.30
C ASP A 94 6.40 -18.14 0.18
N LEU A 95 6.22 -16.84 -0.11
CA LEU A 95 7.34 -15.90 -0.31
C LEU A 95 8.33 -15.84 0.88
N PRO A 96 7.90 -15.77 2.15
CA PRO A 96 8.81 -15.74 3.29
C PRO A 96 9.73 -16.98 3.34
N VAL A 97 9.21 -18.15 2.97
CA VAL A 97 9.98 -19.40 2.92
C VAL A 97 10.93 -19.41 1.72
N LYS A 98 10.45 -19.01 0.53
CA LYS A 98 11.28 -18.89 -0.67
C LYS A 98 12.45 -17.89 -0.50
N CYS A 99 12.20 -16.81 0.23
CA CYS A 99 13.20 -15.82 0.60
C CYS A 99 14.06 -16.22 1.81
N LYS A 100 13.83 -17.40 2.40
CA LYS A 100 14.57 -17.94 3.55
C LYS A 100 14.54 -17.02 4.78
N ILE A 101 13.42 -16.33 4.98
CA ILE A 101 13.19 -15.47 6.15
C ILE A 101 12.69 -16.31 7.33
N VAL A 102 11.89 -17.34 7.05
CA VAL A 102 11.34 -18.31 8.02
C VAL A 102 11.31 -19.71 7.41
N ASP A 103 11.34 -20.75 8.24
CA ASP A 103 11.25 -22.14 7.79
C ASP A 103 9.82 -22.53 7.36
N SER A 104 8.81 -21.91 7.97
CA SER A 104 7.40 -22.05 7.60
C SER A 104 6.64 -20.77 7.93
N PHE A 105 5.59 -20.48 7.16
CA PHE A 105 4.74 -19.31 7.39
C PHE A 105 3.26 -19.67 7.31
N HIS A 106 2.51 -19.35 8.36
CA HIS A 106 1.08 -19.58 8.43
C HIS A 106 0.39 -18.36 9.06
N CYS A 107 -0.72 -17.94 8.46
CA CYS A 107 -1.63 -16.99 9.07
C CYS A 107 -2.47 -17.69 10.13
N GLN A 108 -2.41 -17.21 11.37
CA GLN A 108 -3.32 -17.65 12.42
C GLN A 108 -4.72 -17.12 12.10
N LYS A 109 -5.73 -17.98 12.17
CA LYS A 109 -7.13 -17.54 12.17
C LYS A 109 -7.45 -17.04 13.57
N HIS A 110 -7.85 -15.77 13.67
CA HIS A 110 -8.47 -15.22 14.87
C HIS A 110 -9.98 -15.38 14.80
#